data_AF-A0A2V1D1F3-F1
#
_entry.id   AF-A0A2V1D1F3-F1
#
_cell.length_a   1.000
_cell.length_b   1.000
_cell.length_c   1.000
_cell.angle_alpha   90.00
_cell.angle_beta   90.00
_cell.angle_gamma   90.00
#
_symmetry.space_group_name_H-M   'P 1'
#
loop_
_entity.id
_entity.type
_entity.pdbx_description
1 polymer ?
#
loop_
_entity_poly.entity_id
_entity_poly.type
_entity_poly.pdbx_seq_one_letter_code
_entity_poly.pdbx_strand_id
1 'polypeptide(L)'
;QYLGSSSLSGGTIKCEDQEFNIHKLVLCTQSNYFSTAFNGEWKESANGVIDLKGDDVSVVEAMLEFIYTHDYNAIGEGVSSPMLFNINVYGLADKYDVPELKSRAKQKFENTVEICWDMDDFPYAITQVYQSTPLSDRGLRELVVDTACKHIQSLLCKQEFCNVLSDTAGFASDMVHLLVKNQKKPQPQIRKEYRCPSCGHQWQGPVPSGLTCDCPHCSRSRSDWNSHVV
;
A
#
# COMPACT_ATOMS: atom_id res chain seq x y z
N GLN A 1 13.00 27.67 14.71
CA GLN A 1 13.09 26.78 13.53
C GLN A 1 14.26 27.29 12.70
N TYR A 2 15.25 26.44 12.37
CA TYR A 2 16.50 26.86 11.72
C TYR A 2 16.49 26.68 10.18
N LEU A 3 15.50 25.98 9.62
CA LEU A 3 15.30 25.88 8.18
C LEU A 3 15.09 27.29 7.58
N GLY A 4 15.83 27.63 6.53
CA GLY A 4 15.78 28.95 5.89
C GLY A 4 16.57 30.05 6.62
N SER A 5 17.12 29.78 7.82
CA SER A 5 17.99 30.73 8.52
C SER A 5 19.37 30.79 7.87
N SER A 6 19.93 32.00 7.73
CA SER A 6 21.31 32.22 7.31
C SER A 6 22.34 32.06 8.44
N SER A 7 21.89 31.91 9.68
CA SER A 7 22.77 31.68 10.82
C SER A 7 23.25 30.23 10.81
N LEU A 8 24.57 30.02 10.74
CA LEU A 8 25.21 28.68 10.67
C LEU A 8 24.87 27.85 9.41
N SER A 9 24.27 28.47 8.38
CA SER A 9 24.00 27.78 7.13
C SER A 9 25.31 27.35 6.46
N GLY A 10 25.36 26.08 6.05
CA GLY A 10 26.55 25.44 5.49
C GLY A 10 26.40 25.08 4.01
N GLY A 11 25.21 25.25 3.44
CA GLY A 11 24.89 24.94 2.05
C GLY A 11 23.50 25.40 1.63
N THR A 12 23.17 25.17 0.36
CA THR A 12 21.91 25.59 -0.27
C THR A 12 21.33 24.43 -1.07
N ILE A 13 20.03 24.18 -0.93
CA ILE A 13 19.28 23.35 -1.88
C ILE A 13 18.54 24.27 -2.85
N LYS A 14 18.64 23.97 -4.14
CA LYS A 14 17.86 24.64 -5.18
C LYS A 14 16.83 23.67 -5.73
N CYS A 15 15.60 24.14 -5.90
CA CYS A 15 14.52 23.39 -6.53
C CYS A 15 13.74 24.37 -7.40
N GLU A 16 13.81 24.21 -8.72
CA GLU A 16 13.31 25.19 -9.68
C GLU A 16 13.81 26.61 -9.36
N ASP A 17 12.91 27.58 -9.16
CA ASP A 17 13.26 28.98 -8.84
C ASP A 17 13.42 29.24 -7.34
N GLN A 18 13.32 28.22 -6.49
CA GLN A 18 13.42 28.36 -5.04
C GLN A 18 14.78 27.92 -4.50
N GLU A 19 15.26 28.66 -3.50
CA GLU A 19 16.51 28.36 -2.80
C GLU A 19 16.28 28.23 -1.29
N PHE A 20 16.77 27.13 -0.72
CA PHE A 20 16.64 26.80 0.69
C PHE A 20 18.01 26.79 1.35
N ASN A 21 18.20 27.68 2.32
CA ASN A 21 19.39 27.65 3.17
C ASN A 21 19.30 26.47 4.14
N ILE A 22 20.35 25.64 4.15
CA ILE A 22 20.40 24.41 4.96
C ILE A 22 21.68 24.31 5.79
N HIS A 23 21.62 23.44 6.79
CA HIS A 23 22.75 23.01 7.61
C HIS A 23 23.17 21.64 7.12
N LYS A 24 24.32 21.56 6.43
CA LYS A 24 24.84 20.29 5.84
C LYS A 24 24.78 19.14 6.84
N LEU A 25 25.21 19.37 8.08
CA LEU A 25 25.21 18.37 9.14
C LEU A 25 23.82 17.74 9.36
N VAL A 26 22.76 18.55 9.42
CA VAL A 26 21.39 18.08 9.68
C VAL A 26 20.88 17.19 8.54
N LEU A 27 21.18 17.55 7.29
CA LEU A 27 20.81 16.74 6.12
C LEU A 27 21.61 15.45 6.05
N CYS A 28 22.94 15.53 6.23
CA CYS A 28 23.82 14.37 6.17
C CYS A 28 23.50 13.32 7.25
N THR A 29 22.98 13.74 8.41
CA THR A 29 22.58 12.80 9.47
C THR A 29 21.32 12.00 9.13
N GLN A 30 20.46 12.53 8.27
CA GLN A 30 19.17 11.93 7.91
C GLN A 30 19.19 11.28 6.52
N SER A 31 20.28 11.45 5.75
CA SER A 31 20.34 11.03 4.35
C SER A 31 21.75 10.66 3.91
N ASN A 32 21.93 9.41 3.45
CA ASN A 32 23.22 9.02 2.88
C ASN A 32 23.45 9.69 1.53
N TYR A 33 22.41 10.02 0.77
CA TYR A 33 22.53 10.80 -0.46
C TYR A 33 23.17 12.16 -0.17
N PHE A 34 22.62 12.94 0.76
CA PHE A 34 23.17 14.24 1.10
C PHE A 34 24.55 14.13 1.76
N SER A 35 24.77 13.11 2.59
CA SER A 35 26.10 12.82 3.15
C SER A 35 27.14 12.58 2.06
N THR A 36 26.80 11.79 1.06
CA THR A 36 27.69 11.49 -0.08
C THR A 36 27.88 12.71 -0.96
N ALA A 37 26.82 13.46 -1.24
CA ALA A 37 26.88 14.66 -2.08
C ALA A 37 27.75 15.76 -1.47
N PHE A 38 27.65 15.98 -0.15
CA PHE A 38 28.42 17.04 0.52
C PHE A 38 29.84 16.65 0.91
N ASN A 39 30.15 15.37 1.06
CA ASN A 39 31.49 14.89 1.46
C ASN A 39 32.28 14.21 0.33
N GLY A 40 31.67 14.04 -0.85
CA GLY A 40 32.33 13.43 -2.01
C GLY A 40 33.23 14.39 -2.79
N GLU A 41 33.72 13.93 -3.94
CA GLU A 41 34.59 14.70 -4.84
C GLU A 41 33.83 15.53 -5.88
N TRP A 42 32.51 15.66 -5.72
CA TRP A 42 31.63 16.33 -6.69
C TRP A 42 31.56 17.85 -6.46
N LYS A 43 31.04 18.60 -7.45
CA LYS A 43 30.95 20.07 -7.37
C LYS A 43 30.10 20.54 -6.18
N GLU A 44 29.17 19.71 -5.71
CA GLU A 44 28.27 19.92 -4.59
C GLU A 44 29.05 20.04 -3.26
N SER A 45 30.13 19.28 -3.09
CA SER A 45 30.97 19.37 -1.89
C SER A 45 31.74 20.69 -1.85
N ALA A 46 32.29 21.10 -3.01
CA ALA A 46 33.04 22.34 -3.16
C ALA A 46 32.16 23.60 -3.04
N ASN A 47 31.01 23.62 -3.71
CA ASN A 47 30.15 24.81 -3.77
C ASN A 47 29.11 24.84 -2.64
N GLY A 48 28.84 23.70 -2.01
CA GLY A 48 27.78 23.58 -1.00
C GLY A 48 26.37 23.72 -1.55
N VAL A 49 26.17 23.63 -2.86
CA VAL A 49 24.88 23.79 -3.52
C VAL A 49 24.47 22.45 -4.15
N ILE A 50 23.27 21.98 -3.84
CA ILE A 50 22.64 20.81 -4.48
C ILE A 50 21.40 21.27 -5.24
N ASP A 51 21.27 20.84 -6.48
CA ASP A 51 20.20 21.24 -7.40
C ASP A 51 19.27 20.05 -7.68
N LEU A 52 18.04 20.11 -7.15
CA LEU A 52 17.02 19.05 -7.21
C LEU A 52 16.07 19.29 -8.37
N LYS A 53 16.62 19.40 -9.59
CA LYS A 53 15.83 19.73 -10.79
C LYS A 53 14.74 18.71 -11.09
N GLY A 54 13.56 19.21 -11.45
CA GLY A 54 12.43 18.38 -11.88
C GLY A 54 11.68 17.71 -10.74
N ASP A 55 12.05 17.97 -9.48
CA ASP A 55 11.22 17.60 -8.34
C ASP A 55 10.19 18.69 -8.03
N ASP A 56 9.07 18.26 -7.47
CA ASP A 56 8.05 19.18 -7.02
C ASP A 56 8.53 19.95 -5.78
N VAL A 57 8.48 21.29 -5.89
CA VAL A 57 8.96 22.21 -4.86
C VAL A 57 8.28 21.96 -3.51
N SER A 58 6.96 21.72 -3.49
CA SER A 58 6.21 21.49 -2.25
C SER A 58 6.57 20.16 -1.59
N VAL A 59 6.92 19.15 -2.38
CA VAL A 59 7.39 17.85 -1.88
C VAL A 59 8.82 17.97 -1.34
N VAL A 60 9.69 18.77 -1.98
CA VAL A 60 11.03 19.09 -1.47
C VAL A 60 10.94 19.88 -0.17
N GLU A 61 10.07 20.88 -0.09
CA GLU A 61 9.81 21.62 1.14
C GLU A 61 9.37 20.70 2.28
N ALA A 62 8.46 19.76 2.03
CA ALA A 62 8.05 18.77 3.02
C ALA A 62 9.20 17.86 3.48
N MET A 63 10.06 17.42 2.56
CA MET A 63 11.26 16.67 2.92
C MET A 63 12.19 17.49 3.82
N LEU A 64 12.42 18.77 3.49
CA LEU A 64 13.26 19.65 4.30
C LEU A 64 12.61 19.96 5.65
N GLU A 65 11.31 20.22 5.71
CA GLU A 65 10.57 20.39 6.97
C GLU A 65 10.74 19.17 7.87
N PHE A 66 10.59 17.97 7.31
CA PHE A 66 10.79 16.72 8.03
C PHE A 66 12.21 16.57 8.55
N ILE A 67 13.23 16.84 7.74
CA ILE A 67 14.64 16.70 8.17
C ILE A 67 14.92 17.54 9.42
N TYR A 68 14.25 18.69 9.59
CA TYR A 68 14.44 19.57 10.74
C TYR A 68 13.49 19.32 11.91
N THR A 69 12.29 18.80 11.66
CA THR A 69 11.22 18.72 12.68
C THR A 69 10.76 17.30 12.98
N HIS A 70 11.18 16.32 12.18
CA HIS A 70 10.70 14.93 12.14
C HIS A 70 9.22 14.80 11.78
N ASP A 71 8.61 15.84 11.22
CA ASP A 71 7.28 15.78 10.63
C ASP A 71 7.14 16.72 9.43
N TYR A 72 6.08 16.55 8.65
CA TYR A 72 5.73 17.48 7.58
C TYR A 72 4.21 17.59 7.45
N ASN A 73 3.73 18.71 6.93
CA ASN A 73 2.30 18.91 6.71
C ASN A 73 1.88 18.37 5.35
N ALA A 74 0.96 17.41 5.35
CA ALA A 74 0.35 16.84 4.14
C ALA A 74 -1.02 17.46 3.82
N ILE A 75 -1.36 18.56 4.50
CA ILE A 75 -2.64 19.26 4.43
C ILE A 75 -2.30 20.75 4.53
N GLY A 76 -2.83 21.57 3.62
CA GLY A 76 -2.56 23.01 3.61
C GLY A 76 -2.70 23.64 2.23
N GLU A 77 -2.37 24.93 2.16
CA GLU A 77 -2.34 25.67 0.90
C GLU A 77 -1.33 25.01 -0.07
N GLY A 78 -1.76 24.77 -1.31
CA GLY A 78 -0.95 24.13 -2.35
C GLY A 78 -1.07 22.59 -2.41
N VAL A 79 -1.61 21.92 -1.39
CA VAL A 79 -1.82 20.47 -1.42
C VAL A 79 -3.21 20.13 -1.95
N SER A 80 -3.30 19.76 -3.23
CA SER A 80 -4.60 19.40 -3.86
C SER A 80 -5.17 18.07 -3.36
N SER A 81 -4.31 17.11 -3.01
CA SER A 81 -4.73 15.79 -2.52
C SER A 81 -3.71 15.25 -1.52
N PRO A 82 -4.07 15.09 -0.24
CA PRO A 82 -3.18 14.53 0.77
C PRO A 82 -2.70 13.11 0.43
N MET A 83 -3.51 12.30 -0.28
CA MET A 83 -3.09 10.97 -0.72
C MET A 83 -1.91 11.04 -1.68
N LEU A 84 -2.07 11.83 -2.74
CA LEU A 84 -1.05 11.97 -3.79
C LEU A 84 0.20 12.66 -3.26
N PHE A 85 0.02 13.65 -2.39
CA PHE A 85 1.13 14.32 -1.75
C PHE A 85 1.99 13.35 -0.94
N ASN A 86 1.38 12.51 -0.10
CA ASN A 86 2.12 11.51 0.67
C ASN A 86 2.79 10.45 -0.21
N ILE A 87 2.19 10.06 -1.36
CA ILE A 87 2.83 9.18 -2.35
C ILE A 87 4.08 9.84 -2.94
N ASN A 88 3.99 11.11 -3.30
CA ASN A 88 5.12 11.85 -3.87
C ASN A 88 6.24 12.04 -2.84
N VAL A 89 5.91 12.38 -1.59
CA VAL A 89 6.91 12.47 -0.51
C VAL A 89 7.57 11.12 -0.25
N TYR A 90 6.80 10.01 -0.30
CA TYR A 90 7.35 8.66 -0.17
C TYR A 90 8.38 8.34 -1.27
N GLY A 91 8.06 8.66 -2.53
CA GLY A 91 8.98 8.48 -3.66
C GLY A 91 10.21 9.38 -3.56
N LEU A 92 10.03 10.64 -3.16
CA LEU A 92 11.13 11.58 -2.95
C LEU A 92 12.08 11.12 -1.85
N ALA A 93 11.53 10.59 -0.76
CA ALA A 93 12.29 10.04 0.36
C ALA A 93 13.14 8.84 -0.05
N ASP A 94 12.64 7.98 -0.95
CA ASP A 94 13.43 6.90 -1.53
C ASP A 94 14.53 7.43 -2.45
N LYS A 95 14.20 8.38 -3.32
CA LYS A 95 15.14 9.02 -4.27
C LYS A 95 16.35 9.65 -3.57
N TYR A 96 16.12 10.31 -2.45
CA TYR A 96 17.16 10.99 -1.66
C TYR A 96 17.60 10.22 -0.42
N ASP A 97 17.29 8.93 -0.35
CA ASP A 97 17.67 8.02 0.73
C ASP A 97 17.46 8.63 2.13
N VAL A 98 16.21 8.97 2.44
CA VAL A 98 15.73 9.48 3.74
C VAL A 98 14.76 8.45 4.34
N PRO A 99 15.25 7.35 4.95
CA PRO A 99 14.41 6.21 5.34
C PRO A 99 13.30 6.57 6.34
N GLU A 100 13.58 7.44 7.30
CA GLU A 100 12.63 7.89 8.31
C GLU A 100 11.49 8.72 7.69
N LEU A 101 11.80 9.55 6.68
CA LEU A 101 10.78 10.27 5.92
C LEU A 101 9.92 9.30 5.13
N LYS A 102 10.53 8.31 4.47
CA LYS A 102 9.81 7.26 3.73
C LYS A 102 8.83 6.53 4.65
N SER A 103 9.26 6.18 5.86
CA SER A 103 8.39 5.57 6.88
C SER A 103 7.26 6.52 7.33
N ARG A 104 7.57 7.79 7.58
CA ARG A 104 6.58 8.79 7.99
C ARG A 104 5.53 9.04 6.91
N ALA A 105 5.95 9.11 5.65
CA ALA A 105 5.07 9.29 4.51
C ALA A 105 4.13 8.10 4.30
N LYS A 106 4.65 6.88 4.47
CA LYS A 106 3.82 5.67 4.48
C LYS A 106 2.74 5.74 5.57
N GLN A 107 3.10 6.12 6.79
CA GLN A 107 2.15 6.21 7.90
C GLN A 107 1.06 7.27 7.64
N LYS A 108 1.44 8.46 7.13
CA LYS A 108 0.47 9.50 6.78
C LYS A 108 -0.44 9.06 5.63
N PHE A 109 0.11 8.37 4.64
CA PHE A 109 -0.67 7.79 3.55
C PHE A 109 -1.68 6.76 4.07
N GLU A 110 -1.25 5.83 4.93
CA GLU A 110 -2.11 4.82 5.57
C GLU A 110 -3.32 5.47 6.27
N ASN A 111 -3.07 6.46 7.13
CA ASN A 111 -4.15 7.21 7.79
C ASN A 111 -5.08 7.91 6.78
N THR A 112 -4.51 8.46 5.71
CA THR A 112 -5.29 9.18 4.70
C THR A 112 -6.19 8.22 3.91
N VAL A 113 -5.67 7.07 3.46
CA VAL A 113 -6.47 6.10 2.71
C VAL A 113 -7.50 5.41 3.59
N GLU A 114 -7.23 5.22 4.88
CA GLU A 114 -8.22 4.66 5.81
C GLU A 114 -9.44 5.57 5.98
N ILE A 115 -9.23 6.89 5.99
CA ILE A 115 -10.30 7.88 6.20
C ILE A 115 -10.98 8.28 4.88
N CYS A 116 -10.23 8.35 3.79
CA CYS A 116 -10.69 8.98 2.54
C CYS A 116 -10.77 8.00 1.34
N TRP A 117 -10.81 6.68 1.58
CA TRP A 117 -10.92 5.67 0.50
C TRP A 117 -12.11 5.88 -0.44
N ASP A 118 -13.16 6.55 0.03
CA ASP A 118 -14.39 6.81 -0.72
C ASP A 118 -14.34 8.12 -1.53
N MET A 119 -13.21 8.82 -1.53
CA MET A 119 -13.00 10.02 -2.35
C MET A 119 -12.60 9.65 -3.78
N ASP A 120 -12.79 10.57 -4.72
CA ASP A 120 -12.50 10.36 -6.15
C ASP A 120 -10.99 10.26 -6.45
N ASP A 121 -10.16 10.73 -5.53
CA ASP A 121 -8.70 10.65 -5.63
C ASP A 121 -8.16 9.23 -5.43
N PHE A 122 -8.89 8.35 -4.72
CA PHE A 122 -8.36 7.04 -4.32
C PHE A 122 -8.00 6.13 -5.52
N PRO A 123 -8.84 6.00 -6.58
CA PRO A 123 -8.46 5.34 -7.82
C PRO A 123 -7.18 5.89 -8.44
N TYR A 124 -7.02 7.22 -8.49
CA TYR A 124 -5.82 7.84 -9.04
C TYR A 124 -4.58 7.57 -8.16
N ALA A 125 -4.75 7.56 -6.83
CA ALA A 125 -3.70 7.21 -5.88
C ALA A 125 -3.21 5.77 -6.06
N ILE A 126 -4.10 4.80 -6.33
CA ILE A 126 -3.71 3.42 -6.66
C ILE A 126 -2.80 3.41 -7.89
N THR A 127 -3.21 4.06 -8.98
CA THR A 127 -2.43 4.13 -10.21
C THR A 127 -1.05 4.74 -9.95
N GLN A 128 -1.00 5.87 -9.23
CA GLN A 128 0.25 6.53 -8.88
C GLN A 128 1.18 5.64 -8.05
N VAL A 129 0.66 4.93 -7.03
CA VAL A 129 1.46 3.98 -6.24
C VAL A 129 2.11 2.92 -7.14
N TYR A 130 1.38 2.36 -8.10
CA TYR A 130 1.94 1.32 -8.98
C TYR A 130 2.88 1.85 -10.06
N GLN A 131 2.79 3.14 -10.40
CA GLN A 131 3.68 3.80 -11.35
C GLN A 131 4.99 4.28 -10.69
N SER A 132 4.93 4.73 -9.42
CA SER A 132 6.07 5.34 -8.74
C SER A 132 6.89 4.38 -7.86
N THR A 133 6.35 3.21 -7.54
CA THR A 133 7.06 2.19 -6.74
C THR A 133 7.46 0.99 -7.60
N PRO A 134 8.68 0.43 -7.48
CA PRO A 134 9.02 -0.83 -8.14
C PRO A 134 8.35 -2.04 -7.46
N LEU A 135 8.35 -3.21 -8.11
CA LEU A 135 7.77 -4.45 -7.56
C LEU A 135 8.40 -4.87 -6.21
N SER A 136 9.67 -4.54 -5.99
CA SER A 136 10.38 -4.80 -4.73
C SER A 136 9.90 -3.92 -3.58
N ASP A 137 9.31 -2.75 -3.88
CA ASP A 137 8.75 -1.87 -2.88
C ASP A 137 7.25 -2.14 -2.72
N ARG A 138 6.93 -2.89 -1.67
CA ARG A 138 5.56 -3.30 -1.36
C ARG A 138 4.85 -2.34 -0.40
N GLY A 139 5.54 -1.32 0.10
CA GLY A 139 5.08 -0.52 1.23
C GLY A 139 3.72 0.13 1.02
N LEU A 140 3.59 0.96 -0.03
CA LEU A 140 2.32 1.60 -0.37
C LEU A 140 1.38 0.66 -1.14
N ARG A 141 1.93 -0.28 -1.92
CA ARG A 141 1.16 -1.25 -2.71
C ARG A 141 0.28 -2.13 -1.83
N GLU A 142 0.80 -2.60 -0.70
CA GLU A 142 0.03 -3.39 0.27
C GLU A 142 -1.10 -2.58 0.89
N LEU A 143 -0.87 -1.31 1.22
CA LEU A 143 -1.89 -0.43 1.81
C LEU A 143 -3.08 -0.22 0.86
N VAL A 144 -2.81 0.14 -0.40
CA VAL A 144 -3.90 0.38 -1.35
C VAL A 144 -4.66 -0.90 -1.68
N VAL A 145 -3.99 -2.05 -1.73
CA VAL A 145 -4.63 -3.36 -1.97
C VAL A 145 -5.49 -3.78 -0.78
N ASP A 146 -5.00 -3.61 0.45
CA ASP A 146 -5.73 -3.94 1.67
C ASP A 146 -6.98 -3.05 1.81
N THR A 147 -6.83 -1.73 1.67
CA THR A 147 -7.95 -0.77 1.68
C THR A 147 -8.97 -1.11 0.58
N ALA A 148 -8.52 -1.37 -0.64
CA ALA A 148 -9.42 -1.71 -1.74
C ALA A 148 -10.18 -3.02 -1.48
N CYS A 149 -9.53 -4.05 -0.93
CA CYS A 149 -10.19 -5.31 -0.58
C CYS A 149 -11.21 -5.15 0.55
N LYS A 150 -10.90 -4.33 1.57
CA LYS A 150 -11.81 -4.02 2.68
C LYS A 150 -13.09 -3.33 2.19
N HIS A 151 -12.98 -2.45 1.20
CA HIS A 151 -14.09 -1.63 0.68
C HIS A 151 -14.59 -2.04 -0.70
N ILE A 152 -14.28 -3.28 -1.14
CA ILE A 152 -14.47 -3.72 -2.53
C ILE A 152 -15.90 -3.57 -3.05
N GLN A 153 -16.91 -3.81 -2.21
CA GLN A 153 -18.32 -3.72 -2.61
C GLN A 153 -18.71 -2.28 -2.98
N SER A 154 -18.23 -1.29 -2.22
CA SER A 154 -18.49 0.12 -2.49
C SER A 154 -17.66 0.63 -3.66
N LEU A 155 -16.40 0.19 -3.77
CA LEU A 155 -15.49 0.62 -4.82
C LEU A 155 -15.87 0.09 -6.20
N LEU A 156 -16.42 -1.13 -6.31
CA LEU A 156 -16.91 -1.68 -7.59
C LEU A 156 -18.11 -0.93 -8.16
N CYS A 157 -18.79 -0.11 -7.37
CA CYS A 157 -19.85 0.79 -7.86
C CYS A 157 -19.30 2.04 -8.54
N LYS A 158 -17.98 2.30 -8.47
CA LYS A 158 -17.33 3.47 -9.06
C LYS A 158 -16.64 3.11 -10.37
N GLN A 159 -16.95 3.84 -11.44
CA GLN A 159 -16.40 3.57 -12.76
C GLN A 159 -14.87 3.77 -12.79
N GLU A 160 -14.39 4.78 -12.10
CA GLU A 160 -12.97 5.14 -12.00
C GLU A 160 -12.16 4.01 -11.37
N PHE A 161 -12.70 3.35 -10.35
CA PHE A 161 -12.06 2.19 -9.73
C PHE A 161 -12.03 0.97 -10.68
N CYS A 162 -13.13 0.72 -11.41
CA CYS A 162 -13.18 -0.33 -12.43
C CYS A 162 -12.17 -0.11 -13.57
N ASN A 163 -11.93 1.14 -13.96
CA ASN A 163 -10.90 1.49 -14.92
C ASN A 163 -9.51 1.13 -14.37
N VAL A 164 -9.22 1.47 -13.10
CA VAL A 164 -7.93 1.12 -12.45
C VAL A 164 -7.70 -0.38 -12.40
N LEU A 165 -8.72 -1.19 -12.11
CA LEU A 165 -8.62 -2.66 -12.18
C LEU A 165 -8.25 -3.17 -13.58
N SER A 166 -8.73 -2.49 -14.62
CA SER A 166 -8.48 -2.86 -16.01
C SER A 166 -7.09 -2.41 -16.47
N ASP A 167 -6.68 -1.21 -16.08
CA ASP A 167 -5.46 -0.56 -16.58
C ASP A 167 -4.21 -0.91 -15.76
N THR A 168 -4.38 -1.29 -14.48
CA THR A 168 -3.28 -1.56 -13.56
C THR A 168 -3.21 -3.05 -13.22
N ALA A 169 -2.73 -3.87 -14.17
CA ALA A 169 -2.70 -5.33 -14.03
C ALA A 169 -1.98 -5.83 -12.76
N GLY A 170 -0.90 -5.14 -12.34
CA GLY A 170 -0.21 -5.47 -11.10
C GLY A 170 -1.10 -5.32 -9.86
N PHE A 171 -1.93 -4.27 -9.82
CA PHE A 171 -2.87 -4.04 -8.73
C PHE A 171 -3.98 -5.08 -8.72
N ALA A 172 -4.59 -5.36 -9.87
CA ALA A 172 -5.62 -6.39 -9.99
C ALA A 172 -5.09 -7.77 -9.55
N SER A 173 -3.86 -8.12 -9.95
CA SER A 173 -3.20 -9.37 -9.53
C SER A 173 -3.03 -9.43 -8.01
N ASP A 174 -2.51 -8.36 -7.41
CA ASP A 174 -2.29 -8.29 -5.96
C ASP A 174 -3.60 -8.38 -5.16
N MET A 175 -4.67 -7.75 -5.65
CA MET A 175 -6.01 -7.88 -5.07
C MET A 175 -6.54 -9.31 -5.12
N VAL A 176 -6.44 -10.00 -6.25
CA VAL A 176 -6.89 -11.40 -6.37
C VAL A 176 -6.14 -12.28 -5.37
N HIS A 177 -4.83 -12.12 -5.26
CA HIS A 177 -4.03 -12.86 -4.28
C HIS A 177 -4.49 -12.60 -2.84
N LEU A 178 -4.74 -11.34 -2.47
CA LEU A 178 -5.19 -11.00 -1.12
C LEU A 178 -6.61 -11.53 -0.85
N LEU A 179 -7.54 -11.40 -1.80
CA LEU A 179 -8.90 -11.92 -1.66
C LEU A 179 -8.92 -13.43 -1.48
N VAL A 180 -8.12 -14.18 -2.26
CA VAL A 180 -7.98 -15.64 -2.10
C VAL A 180 -7.36 -15.99 -0.74
N LYS A 181 -6.34 -15.24 -0.29
CA LYS A 181 -5.72 -15.43 1.03
C LYS A 181 -6.72 -15.18 2.17
N ASN A 182 -7.63 -14.22 1.99
CA ASN A 182 -8.65 -13.84 2.98
C ASN A 182 -9.90 -14.72 2.93
N GLN A 183 -10.12 -15.50 1.86
CA GLN A 183 -11.13 -16.54 1.89
C GLN A 183 -10.79 -17.51 3.00
N LYS A 184 -11.70 -17.66 3.96
CA LYS A 184 -11.66 -18.76 4.92
C LYS A 184 -11.50 -20.04 4.09
N LYS A 185 -10.39 -20.77 4.26
CA LYS A 185 -10.30 -22.13 3.71
C LYS A 185 -11.63 -22.81 4.03
N PRO A 186 -12.34 -23.40 3.06
CA PRO A 186 -13.55 -24.13 3.38
C PRO A 186 -13.20 -25.04 4.54
N GLN A 187 -13.93 -24.92 5.66
CA GLN A 187 -13.75 -25.84 6.78
C GLN A 187 -13.72 -27.24 6.16
N PRO A 188 -12.74 -28.09 6.51
CA PRO A 188 -12.73 -29.45 6.01
C PRO A 188 -14.12 -30.02 6.29
N GLN A 189 -14.93 -30.23 5.23
CA GLN A 189 -16.26 -30.79 5.38
C GLN A 189 -16.02 -32.13 6.06
N ILE A 190 -16.51 -32.29 7.30
CA ILE A 190 -16.37 -33.54 8.03
C ILE A 190 -17.02 -34.60 7.16
N ARG A 191 -16.20 -35.45 6.55
CA ARG A 191 -16.68 -36.58 5.76
C ARG A 191 -16.87 -37.75 6.71
N LYS A 192 -18.03 -38.37 6.63
CA LYS A 192 -18.32 -39.62 7.34
C LYS A 192 -18.43 -40.74 6.31
N GLU A 193 -18.05 -41.94 6.72
CA GLU A 193 -18.31 -43.14 5.94
C GLU A 193 -19.72 -43.62 6.27
N TYR A 194 -20.53 -43.88 5.25
CA TYR A 194 -21.90 -44.35 5.40
C TYR A 194 -22.02 -45.75 4.81
N ARG A 195 -22.87 -46.59 5.39
CA ARG A 195 -23.25 -47.88 4.83
C ARG A 195 -24.74 -47.91 4.52
N CYS A 196 -25.09 -48.13 3.25
CA CYS A 196 -26.48 -48.22 2.83
C CYS A 196 -27.18 -49.45 3.45
N PRO A 197 -28.28 -49.28 4.21
CA PRO A 197 -29.02 -50.41 4.78
C PRO A 197 -29.72 -51.27 3.72
N SER A 198 -29.97 -50.71 2.53
CA SER A 198 -30.72 -51.40 1.48
C SER A 198 -29.86 -52.19 0.50
N CYS A 199 -28.62 -51.75 0.23
CA CYS A 199 -27.74 -52.43 -0.73
C CYS A 199 -26.35 -52.74 -0.17
N GLY A 200 -26.03 -52.34 1.06
CA GLY A 200 -24.73 -52.57 1.69
C GLY A 200 -23.59 -51.67 1.18
N HIS A 201 -23.82 -50.88 0.13
CA HIS A 201 -22.80 -50.00 -0.45
C HIS A 201 -22.26 -48.99 0.58
N GLN A 202 -20.94 -48.89 0.67
CA GLN A 202 -20.25 -47.93 1.52
C GLN A 202 -19.70 -46.77 0.70
N TRP A 203 -19.88 -45.54 1.19
CA TRP A 203 -19.30 -44.35 0.55
C TRP A 203 -18.95 -43.29 1.58
N GLN A 204 -18.01 -42.41 1.23
CA GLN A 204 -17.71 -41.22 2.02
C GLN A 204 -18.47 -40.03 1.48
N GLY A 205 -19.17 -39.31 2.35
CA GLY A 205 -19.99 -38.15 1.99
C GLY A 205 -19.96 -37.06 3.06
N PRO A 206 -20.39 -35.84 2.71
CA PRO A 206 -20.60 -34.79 3.70
C PRO A 206 -21.71 -35.19 4.68
N VAL A 207 -21.65 -34.69 5.93
CA VAL A 207 -22.74 -34.89 6.90
C VAL A 207 -24.05 -34.30 6.37
N PRO A 208 -25.12 -35.10 6.20
CA PRO A 208 -26.41 -34.59 5.74
C PRO A 208 -26.97 -33.55 6.71
N SER A 209 -27.20 -32.33 6.23
CA SER A 209 -27.78 -31.22 6.97
C SER A 209 -29.31 -31.29 6.95
N GLY A 210 -29.88 -32.37 7.48
CA GLY A 210 -31.33 -32.52 7.70
C GLY A 210 -32.18 -32.74 6.44
N LEU A 211 -31.57 -32.80 5.26
CA LEU A 211 -32.23 -33.18 4.01
C LEU A 211 -32.19 -34.70 3.80
N THR A 212 -33.20 -35.24 3.12
CA THR A 212 -33.18 -36.59 2.58
C THR A 212 -32.03 -36.72 1.57
N CYS A 213 -31.13 -37.69 1.77
CA CYS A 213 -30.07 -38.00 0.81
C CYS A 213 -30.31 -39.37 0.18
N ASP A 214 -29.90 -39.52 -1.09
CA ASP A 214 -30.02 -40.76 -1.82
C ASP A 214 -28.72 -41.57 -1.73
N CYS A 215 -28.84 -42.89 -1.63
CA CYS A 215 -27.69 -43.77 -1.79
C CYS A 215 -27.16 -43.65 -3.24
N PRO A 216 -25.86 -43.42 -3.47
CA PRO A 216 -25.31 -43.24 -4.82
C PRO A 216 -25.37 -44.51 -5.69
N HIS A 217 -25.57 -45.68 -5.08
CA HIS A 217 -25.60 -46.96 -5.78
C HIS A 217 -27.02 -47.43 -6.10
N CYS A 218 -27.98 -47.28 -5.18
CA CYS A 218 -29.35 -47.78 -5.37
C CYS A 218 -30.43 -46.70 -5.40
N SER A 219 -30.02 -45.43 -5.31
CA SER A 219 -30.90 -44.25 -5.36
C SER A 219 -32.02 -44.22 -4.32
N ARG A 220 -31.94 -45.04 -3.26
CA ARG A 220 -32.93 -45.01 -2.17
C ARG A 220 -32.68 -43.81 -1.28
N SER A 221 -33.72 -43.00 -1.14
CA SER A 221 -33.73 -41.80 -0.29
C SER A 221 -33.95 -42.15 1.17
N ARG A 222 -33.19 -41.51 2.05
CA ARG A 222 -33.32 -41.62 3.51
C ARG A 222 -33.00 -40.29 4.18
N SER A 223 -33.68 -40.01 5.28
CA SER A 223 -33.44 -38.85 6.15
C SER A 223 -32.60 -39.18 7.39
N ASP A 224 -32.34 -40.47 7.66
CA ASP A 224 -31.73 -40.98 8.90
C ASP A 224 -30.27 -41.45 8.74
N TRP A 225 -29.55 -40.96 7.72
CA TRP A 225 -28.17 -41.38 7.42
C TRP A 225 -27.18 -41.26 8.59
N ASN A 226 -27.43 -40.36 9.55
CA ASN A 226 -26.60 -40.24 10.76
C ASN A 226 -26.55 -41.51 11.60
N SER A 227 -27.56 -42.39 11.51
CA SER A 227 -27.61 -43.70 12.19
C SER A 227 -26.87 -44.81 11.44
N HIS A 228 -26.34 -44.50 10.25
CA HIS A 228 -25.71 -45.46 9.34
C HIS A 228 -24.27 -45.07 9.00
N VAL A 229 -23.66 -44.27 9.87
CA VAL A 229 -22.24 -43.96 9.85
C VAL A 229 -21.47 -45.19 10.33
N VAL A 230 -20.39 -45.53 9.64
CA VAL A 230 -19.46 -46.62 9.97
C VAL A 230 -18.29 -46.10 10.80
#